data_AF-A0A447N6E2-F1
#
_entry.id   AF-A0A447N6E2-F1
#
_cell.length_a   1.000
_cell.length_b   1.000
_cell.length_c   1.000
_cell.angle_alpha   90.00
_cell.angle_beta   90.00
_cell.angle_gamma   90.00
#
_symmetry.space_group_name_H-M   'P 1'
#
loop_
_entity.id
_entity.type
_entity.pdbx_description
1 polymer ?
#
loop_
_entity_poly.entity_id
_entity_poly.type
_entity_poly.pdbx_seq_one_letter_code
_entity_poly.pdbx_strand_id
1 'polypeptide(L)'
;MKHLRVVACMIMLALAGCDNNDKTAPTTKSEAPAVAQPSPAQDPAQLQKLAQQSQGKALTLLDASEAQLDGAATLVLTFSVPLDPEQDFSRVVHVVDKKSGSVDGAWELAPNLKRAKVTSSGT
;
A
#
# COMPACT_ATOMS: atom_id res chain seq x y z
N MET A 1 60.78 4.74 -8.78
CA MET A 1 60.90 4.42 -7.35
C MET A 1 59.71 3.57 -6.94
N LYS A 2 59.95 2.46 -6.23
CA LYS A 2 58.94 1.63 -5.57
C LYS A 2 58.10 2.54 -4.64
N HIS A 3 56.79 2.36 -4.42
CA HIS A 3 56.20 1.29 -3.62
C HIS A 3 54.70 1.09 -3.95
N LEU A 4 54.40 -0.14 -4.35
CA LEU A 4 53.27 -0.98 -3.95
C LEU A 4 52.30 -0.40 -2.89
N ARG A 5 51.05 -0.19 -3.28
CA ARG A 5 49.90 -0.41 -2.39
C ARG A 5 48.89 -1.30 -3.10
N VAL A 6 49.13 -2.60 -2.95
CA VAL A 6 48.13 -3.65 -3.06
C VAL A 6 47.11 -3.41 -1.96
N VAL A 7 45.88 -3.09 -2.32
CA VAL A 7 44.70 -3.54 -1.58
C VAL A 7 43.69 -4.01 -2.63
N ALA A 8 43.89 -5.27 -3.01
CA ALA A 8 42.85 -6.09 -3.57
C ALA A 8 41.87 -6.44 -2.44
N CYS A 9 40.59 -6.17 -2.67
CA CYS A 9 39.49 -6.96 -2.13
C CYS A 9 38.35 -6.88 -3.15
N MET A 10 38.52 -7.60 -4.26
CA MET A 10 37.38 -8.03 -5.07
C MET A 10 36.52 -8.92 -4.20
N ILE A 11 35.37 -8.43 -3.76
CA ILE A 11 34.32 -9.27 -3.21
C ILE A 11 33.54 -9.82 -4.43
N MET A 12 34.02 -10.94 -4.97
CA MET A 12 33.24 -11.78 -5.88
C MET A 12 32.20 -12.52 -5.04
N LEU A 13 30.99 -11.97 -4.94
CA LEU A 13 29.84 -12.79 -4.56
C LEU A 13 29.55 -13.73 -5.73
N ALA A 14 29.99 -14.98 -5.59
CA ALA A 14 29.48 -16.09 -6.37
C ALA A 14 28.01 -16.28 -6.01
N LEU A 15 27.13 -15.62 -6.77
CA LEU A 15 25.74 -16.06 -6.89
C LEU A 15 25.78 -17.38 -7.66
N ALA A 16 25.76 -18.47 -6.90
CA ALA A 16 25.33 -19.75 -7.42
C ALA A 16 23.97 -19.54 -8.08
N GLY A 17 23.93 -19.66 -9.41
CA GLY A 17 22.68 -19.83 -10.12
C GLY A 17 22.07 -21.15 -9.65
N CYS A 18 20.99 -21.06 -8.87
CA CYS A 18 20.00 -22.13 -8.84
C CYS A 18 19.20 -22.02 -10.14
N ASP A 19 19.78 -22.55 -11.21
CA ASP A 19 19.05 -23.13 -12.31
C ASP A 19 18.47 -24.45 -11.80
N ASN A 20 17.16 -24.53 -11.59
CA ASN A 20 16.48 -25.82 -11.67
C ASN A 20 15.04 -25.61 -12.11
N ASN A 21 14.78 -26.04 -13.34
CA ASN A 21 13.49 -26.09 -13.98
C ASN A 21 13.07 -27.56 -14.01
N ASP A 22 12.27 -27.99 -13.03
CA ASP A 22 11.61 -29.29 -13.11
C ASP A 22 10.16 -29.21 -12.61
N LYS A 23 9.34 -29.92 -13.36
CA LYS A 23 7.91 -29.74 -13.58
C LYS A 23 7.09 -30.61 -12.65
N THR A 24 6.19 -30.00 -11.87
CA THR A 24 4.95 -30.67 -11.44
C THR A 24 3.84 -29.65 -11.18
N ALA A 25 2.78 -29.71 -11.98
CA ALA A 25 1.43 -29.24 -11.62
C ALA A 25 0.57 -30.49 -11.32
N PRO A 26 -0.60 -30.42 -10.64
CA PRO A 26 -1.38 -29.23 -10.27
C PRO A 26 -1.96 -29.23 -8.83
N THR A 27 -2.76 -28.19 -8.54
CA THR A 27 -3.81 -28.09 -7.50
C THR A 27 -3.43 -28.06 -6.02
N THR A 28 -3.43 -26.84 -5.44
CA THR A 28 -4.36 -26.50 -4.35
C THR A 28 -4.53 -24.98 -4.22
N LYS A 29 -5.79 -24.56 -4.24
CA LYS A 29 -6.30 -23.27 -3.80
C LYS A 29 -5.96 -23.08 -2.32
N SER A 30 -5.18 -22.06 -1.98
CA SER A 30 -5.45 -21.21 -0.82
C SER A 30 -4.57 -19.98 -0.93
N GLU A 31 -5.21 -18.90 -1.37
CA GLU A 31 -4.96 -17.54 -0.94
C GLU A 31 -4.36 -17.55 0.48
N ALA A 32 -3.06 -17.29 0.57
CA ALA A 32 -2.49 -16.86 1.83
C ALA A 32 -3.09 -15.46 2.06
N PRO A 33 -3.82 -15.22 3.16
CA PRO A 33 -4.12 -13.85 3.52
C PRO A 33 -2.76 -13.18 3.65
N ALA A 34 -2.51 -12.18 2.79
CA ALA A 34 -1.59 -11.13 3.15
C ALA A 34 -1.99 -10.75 4.57
N VAL A 35 -1.09 -10.98 5.53
CA VAL A 35 -1.31 -10.56 6.91
C VAL A 35 -1.55 -9.06 6.80
N ALA A 36 -2.82 -8.68 6.87
CA ALA A 36 -3.23 -7.31 6.97
C ALA A 36 -2.43 -6.80 8.18
N GLN A 37 -1.43 -5.96 7.91
CA GLN A 37 -0.83 -5.18 8.97
C GLN A 37 -2.01 -4.56 9.70
N PRO A 38 -2.17 -4.80 11.01
CA PRO A 38 -3.29 -4.25 11.73
C PRO A 38 -3.19 -2.74 11.53
N SER A 39 -4.17 -2.18 10.80
CA SER A 39 -4.50 -0.77 10.88
C SER A 39 -4.48 -0.44 12.36
N PRO A 40 -3.72 0.58 12.82
CA PRO A 40 -3.61 0.84 14.25
C PRO A 40 -5.03 0.93 14.80
N ALA A 41 -5.43 -0.07 15.59
CA ALA A 41 -6.79 -0.22 16.07
C ALA A 41 -7.09 1.06 16.84
N GLN A 42 -7.89 1.94 16.23
CA GLN A 42 -8.21 3.22 16.84
C GLN A 42 -9.00 2.92 18.12
N ASP A 43 -8.64 3.58 19.21
CA ASP A 43 -9.37 3.48 20.46
C ASP A 43 -10.86 3.82 20.21
N PRO A 44 -11.82 2.94 20.56
CA PRO A 44 -13.24 3.19 20.36
C PRO A 44 -13.72 4.53 20.93
N ALA A 45 -13.15 4.98 22.05
CA ALA A 45 -13.51 6.27 22.63
C ALA A 45 -13.05 7.45 21.74
N GLN A 46 -11.89 7.33 21.09
CA GLN A 46 -11.42 8.31 20.11
C GLN A 46 -12.31 8.34 18.88
N LEU A 47 -12.72 7.18 18.36
CA LEU A 47 -13.64 7.09 17.21
C LEU A 47 -14.98 7.77 17.52
N GLN A 48 -15.55 7.50 18.69
CA GLN A 48 -16.80 8.13 19.13
C GLN A 48 -16.66 9.65 19.25
N LYS A 49 -15.55 10.13 19.79
CA LYS A 49 -15.26 11.57 19.87
C LYS A 49 -15.16 12.21 18.48
N LEU A 50 -14.47 11.58 17.55
CA LEU A 50 -14.34 12.06 16.16
C LEU A 50 -15.69 12.08 15.44
N ALA A 51 -16.52 11.05 15.65
CA ALA A 51 -17.89 11.00 15.13
C ALA A 51 -18.74 12.15 15.69
N GLN A 52 -18.72 12.38 17.01
CA GLN A 52 -19.45 13.50 17.64
C GLN A 52 -18.99 14.85 17.10
N GLN A 53 -17.68 15.07 16.95
CA GLN A 53 -17.13 16.32 16.41
C GLN A 53 -17.49 16.56 14.93
N SER A 54 -17.84 15.51 14.20
CA SER A 54 -18.25 15.59 12.80
C SER A 54 -19.76 15.52 12.60
N GLN A 55 -20.56 15.40 13.66
CA GLN A 55 -22.02 15.40 13.56
C GLN A 55 -22.54 16.66 12.85
N GLY A 56 -23.46 16.45 11.91
CA GLY A 56 -24.06 17.51 11.10
C GLY A 56 -23.14 18.11 10.03
N LYS A 57 -21.89 17.64 9.89
CA LYS A 57 -21.01 18.05 8.78
C LYS A 57 -21.23 17.14 7.58
N ALA A 58 -21.38 17.72 6.39
CA ALA A 58 -21.48 16.96 5.16
C ALA A 58 -20.14 16.29 4.80
N LEU A 59 -20.21 15.05 4.32
CA LEU A 59 -19.06 14.37 3.71
C LEU A 59 -18.80 14.96 2.33
N THR A 60 -17.59 15.47 2.12
CA THR A 60 -17.13 15.99 0.83
C THR A 60 -15.71 15.52 0.55
N LEU A 61 -15.41 15.24 -0.72
CA LEU A 61 -14.04 15.08 -1.19
C LEU A 61 -13.42 16.48 -1.33
N LEU A 62 -12.40 16.74 -0.52
CA LEU A 62 -11.68 18.03 -0.52
C LEU A 62 -10.56 18.05 -1.55
N ASP A 63 -9.89 16.93 -1.75
CA ASP A 63 -8.78 16.79 -2.69
C ASP A 63 -8.67 15.36 -3.22
N ALA A 64 -8.20 15.23 -4.45
CA ALA A 64 -7.79 13.98 -5.08
C ALA A 64 -6.50 14.25 -5.85
N SER A 65 -5.39 13.73 -5.33
CA SER A 65 -4.07 14.00 -5.85
C SER A 65 -3.25 12.72 -6.01
N GLU A 66 -2.37 12.72 -6.98
CA GLU A 66 -1.37 11.66 -7.15
C GLU A 66 -0.08 12.06 -6.45
N ALA A 67 0.56 11.12 -5.78
CA ALA A 67 1.89 11.25 -5.20
C ALA A 67 2.74 10.05 -5.58
N GLN A 68 4.07 10.21 -5.57
CA GLN A 68 4.98 9.08 -5.67
C GLN A 68 5.39 8.64 -4.26
N LEU A 69 5.02 7.43 -3.86
CA LEU A 69 5.44 6.82 -2.60
C LEU A 69 6.33 5.61 -2.93
N ASP A 70 7.57 5.63 -2.43
CA ASP A 70 8.54 4.55 -2.65
C ASP A 70 8.73 4.16 -4.13
N GLY A 71 8.60 5.15 -5.03
CA GLY A 71 8.73 4.94 -6.48
C GLY A 71 7.47 4.41 -7.18
N ALA A 72 6.39 4.11 -6.45
CA ALA A 72 5.09 3.74 -7.00
C ALA A 72 4.12 4.92 -7.03
N ALA A 73 3.20 4.90 -8.01
CA ALA A 73 2.13 5.90 -8.10
C ALA A 73 1.06 5.61 -7.06
N THR A 74 0.73 6.62 -6.25
CA THR A 74 -0.24 6.55 -5.16
C THR A 74 -1.30 7.62 -5.34
N LEU A 75 -2.55 7.20 -5.47
CA LEU A 75 -3.69 8.11 -5.39
C LEU A 75 -3.99 8.40 -3.92
N VAL A 76 -4.13 9.67 -3.57
CA VAL A 76 -4.49 10.14 -2.23
C VAL A 76 -5.79 10.93 -2.32
N LEU A 77 -6.78 10.51 -1.54
CA LEU A 77 -8.07 11.18 -1.39
C LEU A 77 -8.15 11.83 -0.01
N THR A 78 -8.53 13.11 0.04
CA THR A 78 -8.72 13.85 1.29
C THR A 78 -10.18 14.22 1.49
N PHE A 79 -10.73 13.92 2.66
CA PHE A 79 -12.15 14.08 3.00
C PHE A 79 -12.35 15.15 4.08
N SER A 80 -13.54 15.76 4.12
CA SER A 80 -13.90 16.81 5.09
C SER A 80 -14.02 16.28 6.53
N VAL A 81 -14.52 15.06 6.68
CA VAL A 81 -14.82 14.42 7.96
C VAL A 81 -14.06 13.11 8.12
N PRO A 82 -13.79 12.67 9.37
CA PRO A 82 -13.25 11.34 9.63
C PRO A 82 -14.17 10.26 9.04
N LEU A 83 -13.57 9.27 8.39
CA LEU A 83 -14.24 8.11 7.82
C LEU A 83 -14.20 6.94 8.80
N ASP A 84 -15.12 6.00 8.63
CA ASP A 84 -15.13 4.75 9.38
C ASP A 84 -13.93 3.87 8.96
N PRO A 85 -13.02 3.48 9.87
CA PRO A 85 -11.90 2.60 9.55
C PRO A 85 -12.30 1.16 9.23
N GLU A 86 -13.49 0.71 9.65
CA GLU A 86 -13.96 -0.66 9.44
C GLU A 86 -14.68 -0.85 8.08
N GLN A 87 -14.89 0.24 7.33
CA GLN A 87 -15.56 0.16 6.03
C GLN A 87 -14.63 -0.41 4.95
N ASP A 88 -15.21 -1.18 4.04
CA ASP A 88 -14.50 -1.67 2.86
C ASP A 88 -14.50 -0.63 1.74
N PHE A 89 -13.41 0.14 1.66
CA PHE A 89 -13.21 1.17 0.64
C PHE A 89 -13.23 0.64 -0.80
N SER A 90 -12.83 -0.62 -1.03
CA SER A 90 -12.79 -1.20 -2.38
C SER A 90 -14.19 -1.35 -3.01
N ARG A 91 -15.23 -1.35 -2.18
CA ARG A 91 -16.63 -1.48 -2.61
C ARG A 91 -17.30 -0.15 -2.93
N VAL A 92 -16.69 0.97 -2.51
CA VAL A 92 -17.28 2.31 -2.61
C VAL A 92 -16.44 3.27 -3.43
N VAL A 93 -15.12 3.06 -3.51
CA VAL A 93 -14.22 3.84 -4.35
C VAL A 93 -13.54 2.92 -5.37
N HIS A 94 -13.87 3.16 -6.64
CA HIS A 94 -13.31 2.42 -7.77
C HIS A 94 -12.29 3.28 -8.50
N VAL A 95 -11.09 2.74 -8.71
CA VAL A 95 -10.02 3.39 -9.48
C VAL A 95 -9.75 2.52 -10.69
N VAL A 96 -9.88 3.13 -11.87
CA VAL A 96 -9.74 2.45 -13.15
C VAL A 96 -8.79 3.26 -14.02
N ASP A 97 -7.66 2.66 -14.38
CA ASP A 97 -6.82 3.14 -15.46
C ASP A 97 -7.49 2.85 -16.81
N LYS A 98 -7.42 3.83 -17.72
CA LYS A 98 -8.12 3.74 -19.01
C LYS A 98 -7.51 2.70 -19.96
N LYS A 99 -6.26 2.29 -19.76
CA LYS A 99 -5.54 1.35 -20.62
C LYS A 99 -5.46 -0.04 -20.01
N SER A 100 -5.15 -0.14 -18.72
CA SER A 100 -4.95 -1.42 -18.02
C SER A 100 -6.16 -1.91 -17.23
N GLY A 101 -7.17 -1.06 -17.02
CA GLY A 101 -8.39 -1.44 -16.29
C GLY A 101 -8.28 -1.14 -14.80
N SER A 102 -8.83 -2.00 -13.95
CA SER A 102 -8.85 -1.77 -12.50
C SER A 102 -7.42 -1.57 -11.97
N VAL A 103 -7.21 -0.58 -11.13
CA VAL A 103 -5.93 -0.43 -10.43
C VAL A 103 -5.89 -1.45 -9.30
N ASP A 104 -4.91 -2.35 -9.35
CA ASP A 104 -4.64 -3.29 -8.27
C ASP A 104 -3.94 -2.55 -7.13
N GLY A 105 -4.54 -2.57 -5.94
CA GLY A 105 -3.98 -1.96 -4.74
C GLY A 105 -4.97 -1.98 -3.57
N ALA A 106 -4.46 -2.14 -2.36
CA ALA A 106 -5.27 -2.04 -1.15
C ALA A 106 -5.46 -0.57 -0.77
N TRP A 107 -6.68 -0.21 -0.37
CA TRP A 107 -6.94 1.09 0.25
C TRP A 107 -6.39 1.10 1.67
N GLU A 108 -5.62 2.14 1.99
CA GLU A 108 -5.11 2.40 3.34
C GLU A 108 -5.68 3.72 3.85
N LEU A 109 -6.33 3.68 5.01
CA LEU A 109 -6.82 4.87 5.70
C LEU A 109 -5.75 5.41 6.65
N ALA A 110 -5.42 6.70 6.53
CA ALA A 110 -4.47 7.37 7.40
C ALA A 110 -5.00 7.44 8.85
N PRO A 111 -4.13 7.56 9.87
CA PRO A 111 -4.54 7.61 11.28
C PRO A 111 -5.49 8.77 11.66
N ASN A 112 -5.53 9.83 10.85
CA ASN A 112 -6.48 10.94 11.05
C ASN A 112 -7.88 10.65 10.49
N LEU A 113 -8.07 9.49 9.85
CA LEU A 113 -9.28 8.99 9.21
C LEU A 113 -9.85 9.90 8.11
N LYS A 114 -9.12 10.93 7.69
CA LYS A 114 -9.56 11.88 6.66
C LYS A 114 -8.83 11.72 5.34
N ARG A 115 -7.87 10.80 5.26
CA ARG A 115 -7.12 10.54 4.04
C ARG A 115 -7.09 9.06 3.75
N ALA A 116 -7.57 8.66 2.58
CA ALA A 116 -7.42 7.32 2.06
C ALA A 116 -6.40 7.35 0.93
N LYS A 117 -5.51 6.37 0.87
CA LYS A 117 -4.56 6.22 -0.23
C LYS A 117 -4.66 4.83 -0.83
N VAL A 118 -4.41 4.72 -2.12
CA VAL A 118 -4.21 3.44 -2.80
C VAL A 118 -2.98 3.56 -3.67
N THR A 119 -2.04 2.65 -3.49
CA THR A 119 -0.82 2.59 -4.29
C THR A 119 -1.01 1.53 -5.36
N SER A 120 -0.74 1.88 -6.62
CA SER A 120 -0.74 0.91 -7.69
C SER A 120 0.37 -0.11 -7.42
N SER A 121 -0.01 -1.38 -7.26
CA SER A 121 0.93 -2.49 -7.36
C SER A 121 1.41 -2.52 -8.81
N GLY A 122 2.58 -1.96 -9.10
CA GLY A 122 3.13 -2.00 -10.45
C GLY A 122 3.28 -3.45 -10.92
N THR A 123 2.79 -3.74 -12.13
CA THR A 123 3.18 -4.92 -12.92
C THR A 123 4.44 -4.62 -13.71
#